data_AF-A0A455SWL2-F1
#
_entry.id   AF-A0A455SWL2-F1
#
_cell.length_a   1.000
_cell.length_b   1.000
_cell.length_c   1.000
_cell.angle_alpha   90.00
_cell.angle_beta   90.00
_cell.angle_gamma   90.00
#
_symmetry.space_group_name_H-M   'P 1'
#
loop_
_entity.id
_entity.type
_entity.pdbx_description
1 polymer ?
#
loop_
_entity_poly.entity_id
_entity_poly.type
_entity_poly.pdbx_seq_one_letter_code
_entity_poly.pdbx_strand_id
1 'polypeptide(L)'
;MTQQPGTTTQPNITEEDLAPLSISHLPDSSQLKSGEQIRNFELLRLAFFALKQRKLEQNKISLQADEYEERSNLLSHAIFQQLVTLTELGAREQAMQIIEACRQ
;
A
#
# COMPACT_ATOMS: atom_id res chain seq x y z
N MET A 1 26.09 -51.11 -17.56
CA MET A 1 26.37 -50.03 -16.60
C MET A 1 25.87 -48.74 -17.20
N THR A 2 24.63 -48.36 -16.89
CA THR A 2 23.99 -47.14 -17.41
C THR A 2 23.71 -46.23 -16.22
N GLN A 3 24.26 -45.01 -16.28
CA GLN A 3 24.25 -44.01 -15.23
C GLN A 3 22.87 -43.32 -15.12
N GLN A 4 22.42 -43.03 -13.89
CA GLN A 4 21.25 -42.21 -13.58
C GLN A 4 21.57 -40.71 -13.74
N PRO A 5 20.63 -39.88 -14.26
CA PRO A 5 20.76 -38.43 -14.20
C PRO A 5 20.15 -37.87 -12.90
N GLY A 6 20.82 -36.85 -12.36
CA GLY A 6 20.58 -36.26 -11.05
C GLY A 6 19.26 -35.49 -10.91
N THR A 7 18.76 -35.49 -9.68
CA THR A 7 17.60 -34.71 -9.23
C THR A 7 18.05 -33.31 -8.82
N THR A 8 17.85 -32.33 -9.69
CA THR A 8 17.85 -30.91 -9.30
C THR A 8 16.49 -30.61 -8.69
N THR A 9 16.43 -30.51 -7.36
CA THR A 9 15.24 -30.07 -6.62
C THR A 9 14.98 -28.59 -6.91
N GLN A 10 14.11 -28.29 -7.88
CA GLN A 10 13.41 -27.01 -7.92
C GLN A 10 12.45 -26.95 -6.73
N PRO A 11 12.31 -25.80 -6.03
CA PRO A 11 11.21 -25.62 -5.10
C PRO A 11 9.93 -25.61 -5.93
N ASN A 12 9.19 -26.71 -5.87
CA ASN A 12 7.88 -26.86 -6.49
C ASN A 12 6.93 -25.96 -5.70
N ILE A 13 6.74 -24.72 -6.16
CA ILE A 13 5.71 -23.84 -5.63
C ILE A 13 4.40 -24.38 -6.21
N THR A 14 3.77 -25.30 -5.48
CA THR A 14 2.47 -25.86 -5.81
C THR A 14 1.43 -24.75 -5.78
N GLU A 15 0.50 -24.72 -6.74
CA GLU A 15 -0.59 -23.73 -6.85
C GLU A 15 -1.47 -23.59 -5.58
N GLU A 16 -1.30 -24.45 -4.57
CA GLU A 16 -1.89 -24.30 -3.23
C GLU A 16 -1.40 -23.07 -2.46
N ASP A 17 -0.22 -22.52 -2.78
CA ASP A 17 0.29 -21.31 -2.12
C ASP A 17 -0.37 -20.01 -2.60
N LEU A 18 -1.26 -20.09 -3.59
CA LEU A 18 -2.06 -18.98 -4.12
C LEU A 18 -3.55 -19.16 -3.84
N ALA A 19 -3.90 -19.87 -2.75
CA ALA A 19 -5.28 -19.93 -2.29
C ALA A 19 -5.87 -18.51 -2.24
N PRO A 20 -7.00 -18.24 -2.93
CA PRO A 20 -7.62 -16.93 -2.88
C PRO A 20 -7.90 -16.63 -1.42
N LEU A 21 -7.31 -15.53 -0.92
CA LEU A 21 -7.48 -15.09 0.47
C LEU A 21 -8.98 -14.91 0.73
N SER A 22 -9.62 -15.95 1.27
CA SER A 22 -11.03 -15.91 1.59
C SER A 22 -11.18 -14.93 2.72
N ILE A 23 -11.97 -13.88 2.50
CA ILE A 23 -12.22 -12.78 3.45
C ILE A 23 -12.74 -13.34 4.80
N SER A 24 -13.32 -14.55 4.80
CA SER A 24 -13.74 -15.30 5.98
C SER A 24 -12.61 -15.75 6.93
N HIS A 25 -11.36 -15.75 6.47
CA HIS A 25 -10.19 -16.06 7.30
C HIS A 25 -9.47 -14.80 7.79
N LEU A 26 -9.94 -13.62 7.40
CA LEU A 26 -9.48 -12.40 8.03
C LEU A 26 -10.01 -12.39 9.46
N PRO A 27 -9.15 -12.15 10.47
CA PRO A 27 -9.59 -12.14 11.86
C PRO A 27 -10.73 -11.13 12.02
N ASP A 28 -11.82 -11.56 12.68
CA ASP A 28 -13.03 -10.76 12.95
C ASP A 28 -12.73 -9.43 13.67
N SER A 29 -11.53 -9.32 14.27
CA SER A 29 -11.02 -8.07 14.79
C SER A 29 -9.75 -7.65 14.04
N SER A 30 -9.92 -6.83 13.00
CA SER A 30 -8.90 -5.86 12.55
C SER A 30 -8.73 -4.71 13.57
N GLN A 31 -9.08 -4.92 14.84
CA GLN A 31 -9.00 -3.92 15.88
C GLN A 31 -7.52 -3.70 16.20
N LEU A 32 -7.00 -2.56 15.75
CA LEU A 32 -5.70 -2.06 16.15
C LEU A 32 -5.78 -1.75 17.65
N LYS A 33 -5.06 -2.52 18.46
CA LYS A 33 -5.22 -2.56 19.92
C LYS A 33 -4.42 -1.49 20.64
N SER A 34 -3.34 -1.01 20.03
CA SER A 34 -2.49 0.04 20.61
C SER A 34 -2.48 1.32 19.76
N GLY A 35 -2.22 2.45 20.41
CA GLY A 35 -2.04 3.73 19.71
C GLY A 35 -0.88 3.69 18.70
N GLU A 36 0.14 2.87 18.96
CA GLU A 36 1.23 2.62 18.00
C GLU A 36 0.76 1.87 16.76
N GLN A 37 -0.07 0.84 16.92
CA GLN A 37 -0.63 0.09 15.78
C GLN A 37 -1.52 0.98 14.92
N ILE A 38 -2.35 1.81 15.54
CA ILE A 38 -3.18 2.81 14.85
C ILE A 38 -2.28 3.76 14.06
N ARG A 39 -1.30 4.37 14.73
CA ARG A 39 -0.35 5.29 14.09
C ARG A 39 0.37 4.66 12.91
N ASN A 40 0.88 3.43 13.06
CA ASN A 40 1.61 2.74 11.98
C ASN A 40 0.71 2.41 10.79
N PHE A 41 -0.55 2.02 11.06
CA PHE A 41 -1.53 1.81 10.00
C PHE A 41 -1.87 3.11 9.25
N GLU A 42 -2.08 4.21 9.98
CA GLU A 42 -2.34 5.52 9.38
C GLU A 42 -1.13 6.03 8.57
N LEU A 43 0.10 5.74 8.99
CA LEU A 43 1.32 6.04 8.21
C LEU A 43 1.39 5.20 6.92
N LEU A 44 1.05 3.91 6.99
CA LEU A 44 1.00 3.04 5.81
C LEU A 44 -0.07 3.52 4.82
N ARG A 45 -1.23 3.92 5.33
CA ARG A 45 -2.33 4.48 4.53
C ARG A 45 -1.91 5.76 3.82
N LEU A 46 -1.18 6.66 4.49
CA LEU A 46 -0.61 7.85 3.87
C LEU A 46 0.35 7.49 2.73
N ALA A 47 1.26 6.54 2.97
CA ALA A 47 2.22 6.10 1.96
C ALA A 47 1.51 5.59 0.70
N PHE A 48 0.44 4.81 0.88
CA PHE A 48 -0.38 4.33 -0.23
C PHE A 48 -1.00 5.47 -1.03
N PHE A 49 -1.62 6.46 -0.39
CA PHE A 49 -2.21 7.60 -1.10
C PHE A 49 -1.16 8.44 -1.83
N ALA A 50 0.00 8.69 -1.21
CA ALA A 50 1.08 9.44 -1.84
C ALA A 50 1.66 8.71 -3.06
N LEU A 51 1.84 7.38 -2.99
CA LEU A 51 2.25 6.57 -4.14
C LEU A 51 1.20 6.53 -5.24
N LYS A 52 -0.09 6.50 -4.88
CA LYS A 52 -1.19 6.58 -5.86
C LYS A 52 -1.22 7.94 -6.56
N GLN A 53 -0.98 9.03 -5.84
CA GLN A 53 -0.87 10.38 -6.39
C GLN A 53 0.27 10.45 -7.42
N ARG A 54 1.47 9.98 -7.07
CA ARG A 54 2.61 9.92 -8.00
C ARG A 54 2.27 9.10 -9.25
N LYS A 55 1.68 7.91 -9.09
CA LYS A 55 1.30 7.07 -10.23
C LYS A 55 0.27 7.76 -11.12
N LEU A 56 -0.67 8.51 -10.54
CA LEU A 56 -1.64 9.29 -11.29
C LEU A 56 -0.95 10.39 -12.11
N GLU A 57 0.00 11.10 -11.53
CA GLU A 57 0.80 12.13 -12.20
C GLU A 57 1.63 11.56 -13.37
N GLN A 58 2.23 10.38 -13.19
CA GLN A 58 2.94 9.67 -14.26
C GLN A 58 2.03 9.27 -15.42
N ASN A 59 0.76 8.96 -15.13
CA ASN A 59 -0.23 8.54 -16.12
C ASN A 59 -1.06 9.70 -16.69
N LYS A 60 -0.72 10.96 -16.38
CA LYS A 60 -1.50 12.14 -16.76
C LYS A 60 -1.83 12.20 -18.27
N ILE A 61 -0.90 11.75 -19.11
CA ILE A 61 -1.06 11.77 -20.58
C ILE A 61 -2.11 10.75 -21.07
N SER A 62 -2.39 9.70 -20.28
CA SER A 62 -3.30 8.61 -20.65
C SER A 62 -4.75 8.84 -20.21
N LEU A 63 -5.03 9.88 -19.42
CA LEU A 63 -6.34 10.15 -18.85
C LEU A 63 -7.00 11.37 -19.52
N GLN A 64 -8.34 11.36 -19.56
CA GLN A 64 -9.09 12.56 -19.89
C GLN A 64 -8.85 13.64 -18.82
N ALA A 65 -8.86 14.92 -19.21
CA ALA A 65 -8.51 16.02 -18.32
C ALA A 65 -9.38 16.06 -17.05
N ASP A 66 -10.70 15.93 -17.22
CA ASP A 66 -11.68 15.97 -16.13
C ASP A 66 -11.50 14.80 -15.15
N GLU A 67 -11.24 13.60 -15.68
CA GLU A 67 -11.03 12.37 -14.89
C GLU A 67 -9.72 12.44 -14.09
N TYR A 68 -8.67 13.02 -14.67
CA TYR A 68 -7.43 13.29 -13.96
C TYR A 68 -7.63 14.31 -12.84
N GLU A 69 -8.34 15.40 -13.11
CA GLU A 69 -8.61 16.46 -12.13
C GLU A 69 -9.41 15.92 -10.93
N GLU A 70 -10.50 15.19 -11.17
CA GLU A 70 -11.31 14.57 -10.13
C GLU A 70 -10.45 13.67 -9.23
N ARG A 71 -9.66 12.76 -9.83
CA ARG A 71 -8.82 11.82 -9.07
C ARG A 71 -7.71 12.51 -8.29
N SER A 72 -7.08 13.52 -8.89
CA SER A 72 -6.01 14.29 -8.25
C SER A 72 -6.55 15.07 -7.05
N ASN A 73 -7.71 15.69 -7.20
CA ASN A 73 -8.37 16.42 -6.11
C ASN A 73 -8.78 15.48 -4.97
N LEU A 74 -9.36 14.32 -5.30
CA LEU A 74 -9.74 13.33 -4.30
C LEU A 74 -8.54 12.80 -3.50
N LEU A 75 -7.44 12.45 -4.18
CA LEU A 75 -6.22 11.98 -3.54
C LEU A 75 -5.56 13.08 -2.70
N SER A 76 -5.53 14.32 -3.19
CA SER A 76 -5.03 15.47 -2.43
C SER A 76 -5.81 15.66 -1.13
N HIS A 77 -7.14 15.56 -1.19
CA HIS A 77 -7.99 15.65 -0.01
C HIS A 77 -7.75 14.48 0.96
N ALA A 78 -7.64 13.25 0.45
CA ALA A 78 -7.35 12.07 1.26
C ALA A 78 -6.01 12.18 1.99
N ILE A 79 -4.96 12.66 1.30
CA ILE A 79 -3.63 12.92 1.88
C ILE A 79 -3.72 13.98 2.97
N PHE A 80 -4.48 15.06 2.75
CA PHE A 80 -4.67 16.11 3.75
C PHE A 80 -5.37 15.58 5.01
N GLN A 81 -6.49 14.86 4.87
CA GLN A 81 -7.19 14.25 6.00
C GLN A 81 -6.27 13.32 6.80
N GLN A 82 -5.50 12.51 6.08
CA GLN A 82 -4.54 11.59 6.68
C GLN A 82 -3.43 12.32 7.47
N LEU A 83 -2.96 13.46 6.97
CA LEU A 83 -1.97 14.29 7.67
C LEU A 83 -2.55 14.91 8.96
N VAL A 84 -3.82 15.32 8.94
CA VAL A 84 -4.51 15.81 10.15
C VAL A 84 -4.59 14.69 11.19
N THR A 85 -5.08 13.50 10.82
CA THR A 85 -5.12 12.33 11.71
C THR A 85 -3.74 11.99 12.28
N LEU A 86 -2.70 11.97 11.45
CA LEU A 86 -1.34 11.69 11.90
C LEU A 86 -0.76 12.78 12.79
N THR A 87 -1.20 14.03 12.64
CA THR A 87 -0.82 15.11 13.55
C THR A 87 -1.42 14.91 14.93
N GLU A 88 -2.70 14.51 15.01
CA GLU A 88 -3.37 14.17 16.27
C GLU A 88 -2.74 12.95 16.95
N LEU A 89 -2.21 12.00 16.18
CA LEU A 89 -1.49 10.82 16.67
C LEU A 89 0.00 11.09 16.99
N GLY A 90 0.47 12.35 16.90
CA GLY A 90 1.86 12.72 17.21
C GLY A 90 2.90 12.28 16.17
N ALA A 91 2.47 11.97 14.95
CA ALA A 91 3.27 11.37 13.87
C ALA A 91 3.49 12.32 12.67
N ARG A 92 3.26 13.63 12.86
CA ARG A 92 3.33 14.62 11.77
C ARG A 92 4.66 14.60 11.02
N GLU A 93 5.78 14.50 11.72
CA GLU A 93 7.10 14.52 11.09
C GLU A 93 7.30 13.31 10.18
N GLN A 94 6.93 12.12 10.65
CA GLN A 94 6.96 10.88 9.87
C GLN A 94 6.05 10.98 8.64
N ALA A 95 4.87 11.59 8.80
CA ALA A 95 3.95 11.83 7.69
C ALA A 95 4.58 12.71 6.60
N MET A 96 5.22 13.82 6.98
CA MET A 96 5.91 14.71 6.05
C MET A 96 7.07 14.00 5.34
N GLN A 97 7.86 13.19 6.05
CA GLN A 97 8.94 12.39 5.46
C GLN A 97 8.42 11.41 4.41
N ILE A 98 7.30 10.73 4.67
CA ILE A 98 6.66 9.81 3.71
C ILE A 98 6.19 10.57 2.47
N ILE A 99 5.50 11.70 2.64
CA ILE A 99 5.04 12.52 1.51
C ILE A 99 6.22 12.93 0.64
N GLU A 100 7.30 13.41 1.25
CA GLU A 100 8.51 13.82 0.53
C GLU A 100 9.18 12.65 -0.20
N ALA A 101 9.35 11.51 0.47
CA ALA A 101 9.93 10.32 -0.12
C ALA A 101 9.11 9.80 -1.32
N CYS A 102 7.79 9.95 -1.28
CA CYS A 102 6.92 9.52 -2.38
C CYS A 102 6.93 10.49 -3.58
N ARG A 103 7.41 11.73 -3.42
CA ARG A 103 7.50 12.72 -4.51
C ARG A 103 8.72 12.53 -5.41
N GLN A 104 9.78 11.89 -4.89
CA GLN A 104 11.03 11.60 -5.61
C GLN A 104 10.89 10.41 -6.55
#